data_AF-A0A942RG44-F1
#
_entry.id   AF-A0A942RG44-F1
#
_cell.length_a   1.000
_cell.length_b   1.000
_cell.length_c   1.000
_cell.angle_alpha   90.00
_cell.angle_beta   90.00
_cell.angle_gamma   90.00
#
_symmetry.space_group_name_H-M   'P 1'
#
loop_
_entity.id
_entity.type
_entity.pdbx_description
1 polymer ?
#
loop_
_entity_poly.entity_id
_entity_poly.type
_entity_poly.pdbx_seq_one_letter_code
_entity_poly.pdbx_strand_id
1 'polypeptide(L)' 'MDQKQQLQQCIKDCQNVVSELQSMAKKSNDEKLKSTLDESAHHLDMCVRECEFASKQAP' A
#
# COMPACT_ATOMS: atom_id res chain seq x y z
N MET A 1 8.29 21.63 5.11
CA MET A 1 7.65 20.55 4.34
C MET A 1 6.17 20.63 4.64
N ASP A 2 5.35 20.82 3.61
CA ASP A 2 3.91 20.94 3.75
C ASP A 2 3.30 19.59 4.16
N GLN A 3 2.40 19.58 5.14
CA GLN A 3 1.82 18.35 5.69
C GLN A 3 1.08 17.54 4.62
N LYS A 4 0.53 18.21 3.60
CA LYS A 4 -0.10 17.59 2.43
C LYS A 4 0.92 16.90 1.52
N GLN A 5 2.10 17.50 1.33
CA GLN A 5 3.19 16.87 0.58
C GLN A 5 3.71 15.62 1.30
N GLN A 6 3.83 15.66 2.63
CA GLN A 6 4.26 14.49 3.42
C GLN A 6 3.25 13.34 3.31
N LEU A 7 1.95 13.65 3.38
CA LEU A 7 0.90 12.65 3.20
C LEU A 7 0.90 12.04 1.80
N GLN A 8 1.05 12.86 0.75
CA GLN A 8 1.14 12.37 -0.62
C GLN A 8 2.38 11.48 -0.85
N GLN A 9 3.52 11.82 -0.25
CA GLN A 9 4.71 10.98 -0.31
C GLN A 9 4.47 9.64 0.41
N CYS A 10 3.84 9.67 1.59
CA CYS A 10 3.49 8.45 2.32
C CYS A 10 2.56 7.53 1.51
N ILE A 11 1.52 8.09 0.86
CA ILE A 11 0.64 7.35 -0.04
C ILE A 11 1.43 6.65 -1.15
N LYS A 12 2.35 7.37 -1.79
CA LYS A 12 3.20 6.83 -2.86
C LYS A 12 4.12 5.72 -2.34
N ASP A 13 4.70 5.88 -1.16
CA ASP A 13 5.56 4.87 -0.55
C ASP A 13 4.75 3.60 -0.23
N CYS A 14 3.53 3.73 0.29
CA CYS A 14 2.63 2.60 0.51
C CYS A 14 2.27 1.87 -0.79
N GLN A 15 2.02 2.59 -1.89
CA GLN A 15 1.77 1.99 -3.21
C GLN A 15 2.97 1.18 -3.73
N ASN A 16 4.20 1.64 -3.46
CA ASN A 16 5.41 0.90 -3.79
C ASN A 16 5.48 -0.41 -2.97
N VAL A 17 5.20 -0.34 -1.66
CA VAL A 17 5.19 -1.53 -0.79
C VAL A 17 4.13 -2.54 -1.25
N VAL A 18 2.92 -2.11 -1.64
CA VAL A 18 1.90 -3.00 -2.24
C VAL A 18 2.46 -3.74 -3.45
N SER A 19 3.14 -3.01 -4.34
CA SER A 19 3.74 -3.59 -5.56
C SER A 19 4.85 -4.60 -5.23
N GLU A 20 5.66 -4.31 -4.22
CA GLU A 20 6.71 -5.22 -3.73
C GLU A 20 6.11 -6.49 -3.13
N LEU A 21 5.09 -6.38 -2.27
CA LEU A 21 4.39 -7.52 -1.67
C LEU A 21 3.81 -8.44 -2.76
N GLN A 22 3.16 -7.88 -3.78
CA GLN A 22 2.64 -8.63 -4.92
C GLN A 22 3.76 -9.30 -5.74
N SER A 23 4.89 -8.62 -5.90
CA SER A 23 6.07 -9.19 -6.59
C SER A 23 6.66 -10.37 -5.82
N MET A 24 6.74 -10.26 -4.49
CA MET A 24 7.19 -11.35 -3.63
C MET A 24 6.21 -12.52 -3.64
N ALA A 25 4.90 -12.25 -3.59
CA ALA A 25 3.85 -13.27 -3.67
C ALA A 25 3.97 -14.10 -4.97
N LYS A 26 4.19 -13.42 -6.11
CA LYS A 26 4.40 -14.06 -7.42
C LYS A 26 5.66 -14.91 -7.49
N LYS A 27 6.69 -14.58 -6.72
CA LYS A 27 7.98 -15.31 -6.68
C LYS A 27 8.01 -16.41 -5.60
N SER A 28 7.04 -16.43 -4.69
CA SER A 28 6.97 -17.42 -3.63
C SER A 28 6.50 -18.78 -4.18
N ASN A 29 7.25 -19.83 -3.86
CA ASN A 29 6.82 -21.21 -4.06
C ASN A 29 6.04 -21.78 -2.85
N ASP A 30 5.97 -21.03 -1.75
CA ASP A 30 5.17 -21.36 -0.57
C ASP A 30 3.79 -20.71 -0.73
N GLU A 31 2.75 -21.55 -0.81
CA GLU A 31 1.36 -21.12 -1.02
C GLU A 31 0.81 -20.33 0.18
N LYS A 32 1.22 -20.68 1.41
CA LYS A 32 0.80 -19.96 2.61
C LYS A 32 1.42 -18.57 2.63
N LEU A 33 2.72 -18.49 2.36
CA LEU A 33 3.42 -17.20 2.25
C LEU A 33 2.81 -16.34 1.14
N LYS A 34 2.51 -16.93 -0.02
CA LYS A 34 1.84 -16.22 -1.12
C LYS A 34 0.49 -15.65 -0.68
N SER A 35 -0.36 -16.46 -0.06
CA SER A 35 -1.65 -16.01 0.46
C SER A 35 -1.51 -14.87 1.47
N THR A 36 -0.56 -14.97 2.40
CA THR A 36 -0.30 -13.91 3.39
C THR A 36 0.18 -12.61 2.73
N LEU A 37 1.05 -12.70 1.72
CA LEU A 37 1.55 -11.53 0.99
C LEU A 37 0.44 -10.86 0.17
N ASP A 38 -0.40 -11.65 -0.50
CA ASP A 38 -1.55 -11.15 -1.26
C ASP A 38 -2.58 -10.45 -0.35
N GLU A 39 -2.91 -11.06 0.79
CA GLU A 39 -3.80 -10.47 1.79
C GLU A 39 -3.22 -9.17 2.37
N SER A 40 -1.94 -9.16 2.71
CA SER A 40 -1.25 -7.95 3.22
C SER A 40 -1.24 -6.82 2.18
N ALA A 41 -0.98 -7.14 0.91
CA ALA A 41 -1.02 -6.19 -0.18
C ALA A 41 -2.44 -5.61 -0.37
N HIS A 42 -3.46 -6.45 -0.26
CA HIS A 42 -4.86 -6.03 -0.35
C HIS A 42 -5.25 -5.07 0.77
N HIS A 43 -4.91 -5.38 2.03
CA HIS A 43 -5.18 -4.50 3.15
C HIS A 43 -4.48 -3.15 3.02
N LEU A 44 -3.21 -3.14 2.59
CA LEU A 44 -2.47 -1.91 2.40
C LEU A 44 -3.04 -1.07 1.24
N ASP A 45 -3.52 -1.69 0.16
CA ASP A 45 -4.24 -0.98 -0.92
C ASP A 45 -5.53 -0.31 -0.43
N MET A 46 -6.29 -0.96 0.45
CA MET A 46 -7.46 -0.34 1.06
C MET A 46 -7.09 0.89 1.91
N CYS A 47 -6.07 0.76 2.77
CA CYS A 47 -5.58 1.88 3.57
C CYS A 47 -5.11 3.05 2.69
N VAL A 48 -4.42 2.76 1.58
CA VAL A 48 -4.00 3.78 0.60
C VAL A 48 -5.20 4.55 0.05
N ARG A 49 -6.28 3.86 -0.33
CA ARG A 49 -7.50 4.49 -0.85
C ARG A 49 -8.18 5.39 0.19
N GLU A 50 -8.21 4.94 1.45
CA GLU A 50 -8.73 5.76 2.56
C GLU A 50 -7.86 7.00 2.80
N CYS A 51 -6.54 6.85 2.78
CA CYS A 51 -5.60 7.97 2.88
C CYS A 51 -5.76 8.96 1.72
N GLU A 52 -5.94 8.48 0.48
CA GLU A 52 -6.21 9.33 -0.67
C GLU A 52 -7.52 10.12 -0.51
N PHE A 53 -8.58 9.45 -0.04
CA PHE A 53 -9.86 10.10 0.24
C PHE A 53 -9.75 11.16 1.34
N ALA A 54 -9.06 10.85 2.43
CA ALA A 54 -8.80 11.80 3.52
C ALA A 54 -7.94 12.98 3.04
N SER A 55 -6.91 12.74 2.23
CA SER A 55 -6.02 13.78 1.71
C SER A 55 -6.70 14.81 0.83
N LYS A 56 -7.79 14.41 0.14
CA LYS A 56 -8.62 15.29 -0.70
C LYS A 56 -9.59 16.15 0.11
N GLN A 57 -9.91 15.73 1.33
CA GLN A 57 -10.83 16.43 2.24
C GLN A 57 -10.11 17.27 3.31
N ALA A 58 -8.80 17.12 3.45
CA ALA A 58 -8.00 17.95 4.34
C ALA A 58 -8.05 19.43 3.86
N PRO A 59 -8.45 20.37 4.73
CA PRO A 59 -8.59 21.80 4.40
C PRO A 59 -7.27 22.46 4.02
#